data_AF-A0A9D8E958-F1
#
_entry.id   AF-A0A9D8E958-F1
#
_cell.length_a   1.000
_cell.length_b   1.000
_cell.length_c   1.000
_cell.angle_alpha   90.00
_cell.angle_beta   90.00
_cell.angle_gamma   90.00
#
_symmetry.space_group_name_H-M   'P 1'
#
loop_
_entity.id
_entity.type
_entity.pdbx_description
1 polymer ?
#
loop_
_entity_poly.entity_id
_entity_poly.type
_entity_poly.pdbx_seq_one_letter_code
_entity_poly.pdbx_strand_id
1 'polypeptide(L)'
;MITTIIALALGGIIVATIVLFALDRGPSPSEIAESYELAWDRLDFAALWSMSGDELRDGLDRRAYLAAKTAAYAGRSNLGGLAERVDLDEVDVGLAFARIRTRVTLRGGEVVHNDVVLARRGSAWVVTGYSLAPGPTQPA
;
A
#
# COMPACT_ATOMS: atom_id res chain seq x y z
N MET A 1 -44.64 -21.71 3.24
CA MET A 1 -43.57 -22.03 2.28
C MET A 1 -43.17 -20.83 1.44
N ILE A 2 -44.08 -20.19 0.71
CA ILE A 2 -43.76 -19.02 -0.15
C ILE A 2 -43.10 -17.88 0.65
N THR A 3 -43.63 -17.53 1.83
CA THR A 3 -43.06 -16.48 2.69
C THR A 3 -41.63 -16.78 3.14
N THR A 4 -41.32 -18.05 3.41
CA THR A 4 -39.98 -18.51 3.81
C THR A 4 -39.00 -18.42 2.64
N ILE A 5 -39.45 -18.77 1.43
CA ILE A 5 -38.65 -18.67 0.19
C ILE A 5 -38.35 -17.19 -0.11
N ILE A 6 -39.34 -16.30 0.04
CA ILE A 6 -39.16 -14.86 -0.17
C ILE A 6 -38.16 -14.29 0.85
N ALA A 7 -38.26 -14.67 2.13
CA ALA A 7 -37.33 -14.20 3.17
C ALA A 7 -35.89 -14.65 2.91
N LEU A 8 -35.69 -15.92 2.50
CA LEU A 8 -34.38 -16.46 2.12
C LEU A 8 -33.81 -15.75 0.87
N ALA A 9 -34.65 -15.52 -0.13
CA ALA A 9 -34.24 -14.82 -1.35
C ALA A 9 -33.83 -13.37 -1.06
N LEU A 10 -34.61 -12.64 -0.26
CA LEU A 10 -34.26 -11.27 0.16
C LEU A 10 -32.95 -11.25 0.96
N GLY A 11 -32.79 -12.16 1.92
CA GLY A 11 -31.56 -12.28 2.70
C GLY A 11 -30.34 -12.55 1.83
N GLY A 12 -30.46 -13.47 0.86
CA GLY A 12 -29.40 -13.77 -0.10
C GLY A 12 -29.02 -12.57 -0.96
N ILE A 13 -30.00 -11.81 -1.46
CA ILE A 13 -29.76 -10.60 -2.27
C ILE A 13 -29.04 -9.52 -1.46
N ILE A 14 -29.45 -9.30 -0.20
CA ILE A 14 -28.81 -8.32 0.69
C ILE A 14 -27.35 -8.71 0.94
N VAL A 15 -27.09 -9.98 1.29
CA VAL A 15 -25.72 -10.49 1.52
C VAL A 15 -24.87 -10.37 0.25
N ALA A 16 -25.40 -10.79 -0.91
CA ALA A 16 -24.69 -10.67 -2.18
C ALA A 16 -24.36 -9.21 -2.51
N THR A 17 -25.27 -8.29 -2.24
CA THR A 17 -25.05 -6.85 -2.46
C THR A 17 -23.96 -6.31 -1.54
N ILE A 18 -23.98 -6.66 -0.26
CA ILE A 18 -22.92 -6.29 0.70
C ILE A 18 -21.56 -6.82 0.25
N VAL A 19 -21.49 -8.08 -0.18
CA VAL A 19 -20.26 -8.71 -0.68
C VAL A 19 -19.76 -8.00 -1.93
N LEU A 20 -20.64 -7.65 -2.87
CA LEU A 20 -20.28 -6.88 -4.07
C LEU A 20 -19.74 -5.49 -3.70
N PHE A 21 -20.36 -4.77 -2.77
CA PHE A 21 -19.86 -3.48 -2.30
C PHE A 21 -18.54 -3.58 -1.52
N ALA A 22 -18.30 -4.69 -0.82
CA ALA A 22 -17.03 -4.96 -0.16
C ALA A 22 -15.92 -5.27 -1.19
N LEU A 23 -16.24 -6.00 -2.26
CA LEU A 23 -15.33 -6.29 -3.37
C LEU A 23 -15.03 -5.04 -4.22
N ASP A 24 -15.98 -4.11 -4.34
CA ASP A 24 -15.80 -2.85 -5.08
C ASP A 24 -14.91 -1.84 -4.35
N ARG A 25 -14.75 -2.00 -3.03
CA ARG A 25 -13.75 -1.26 -2.27
C ARG A 25 -12.42 -1.97 -2.48
N GLY A 26 -11.58 -1.40 -3.36
CA GLY A 26 -10.19 -1.81 -3.48
C GLY A 26 -9.45 -1.76 -2.13
N PRO A 27 -8.19 -2.22 -2.09
CA PRO A 27 -7.44 -2.32 -0.84
C PRO A 27 -7.47 -1.01 -0.05
N SER A 28 -7.57 -1.13 1.26
CA SER A 28 -7.48 0.02 2.17
C SER A 28 -6.13 0.73 2.01
N PRO A 29 -6.03 2.03 2.34
CA PRO A 29 -4.76 2.75 2.24
C PRO A 29 -3.68 2.12 3.13
N SER A 30 -4.05 1.52 4.25
CA SER A 30 -3.19 0.75 5.14
C SER A 30 -2.57 -0.47 4.47
N GLU A 31 -3.40 -1.28 3.80
CA GLU A 31 -2.92 -2.45 3.04
C GLU A 31 -2.02 -2.04 1.88
N ILE A 32 -2.32 -0.91 1.21
CA ILE A 32 -1.45 -0.37 0.16
C ILE A 32 -0.10 0.08 0.74
N ALA A 33 -0.09 0.80 1.87
CA ALA A 33 1.15 1.25 2.49
C ALA A 33 2.04 0.06 2.92
N GLU A 34 1.47 -0.94 3.59
CA GLU A 34 2.20 -2.16 3.96
C GLU A 34 2.72 -2.91 2.74
N SER A 35 1.87 -3.09 1.72
CA SER A 35 2.27 -3.76 0.47
C SER A 35 3.36 -3.00 -0.28
N TYR A 36 3.36 -1.67 -0.18
CA TYR A 36 4.38 -0.81 -0.78
C TYR A 36 5.74 -0.98 -0.10
N GLU A 37 5.78 -1.06 1.23
CA GLU A 37 7.00 -1.38 1.99
C GLU A 37 7.55 -2.77 1.62
N LEU A 38 6.66 -3.78 1.57
CA LEU A 38 7.05 -5.14 1.18
C LEU A 38 7.50 -5.22 -0.28
N ALA A 39 6.98 -4.38 -1.16
CA ALA A 39 7.43 -4.30 -2.54
C ALA A 39 8.83 -3.67 -2.64
N TRP A 40 9.13 -2.66 -1.82
CA TRP A 40 10.49 -2.14 -1.69
C TRP A 40 11.45 -3.19 -1.14
N ASP A 41 11.06 -3.90 -0.07
CA ASP A 41 11.88 -4.95 0.53
C ASP A 41 12.16 -6.10 -0.45
N ARG A 42 11.18 -6.50 -1.26
CA ARG A 42 11.36 -7.56 -2.26
C ARG A 42 12.00 -7.08 -3.57
N LEU A 43 12.27 -5.77 -3.70
CA LEU A 43 12.66 -5.13 -4.95
C LEU A 43 11.68 -5.44 -6.10
N ASP A 44 10.39 -5.58 -5.79
CA ASP A 44 9.33 -5.83 -6.76
C ASP A 44 8.89 -4.51 -7.39
N PHE A 45 9.67 -4.05 -8.37
CA PHE A 45 9.40 -2.79 -9.06
C PHE A 45 8.08 -2.80 -9.85
N ALA A 46 7.55 -3.98 -10.19
CA ALA A 46 6.25 -4.09 -10.87
C ALA A 46 5.10 -3.81 -9.91
N ALA A 47 5.18 -4.34 -8.69
CA ALA A 47 4.25 -4.00 -7.63
C ALA A 47 4.35 -2.51 -7.26
N LEU A 48 5.56 -1.97 -7.10
CA LEU A 48 5.76 -0.54 -6.82
C LEU A 48 5.09 0.32 -7.90
N TRP A 49 5.37 0.06 -9.18
CA TRP A 49 4.74 0.79 -10.29
C TRP A 49 3.20 0.78 -10.22
N SER A 50 2.62 -0.38 -9.91
CA SER A 50 1.16 -0.54 -9.90
C SER A 50 0.48 0.26 -8.78
N MET A 51 1.17 0.43 -7.65
CA MET A 51 0.68 1.18 -6.50
C MET A 51 1.06 2.66 -6.54
N SER A 52 2.14 3.03 -7.25
CA SER A 52 2.55 4.43 -7.41
C SER A 52 1.56 5.24 -8.25
N GLY A 53 1.25 6.45 -7.80
CA GLY A 53 0.66 7.50 -8.62
C GLY A 53 1.68 8.08 -9.60
N ASP A 54 1.20 8.90 -10.55
CA ASP A 54 2.03 9.50 -11.60
C ASP A 54 3.17 10.37 -11.04
N GLU A 55 2.97 10.92 -9.85
CA GLU A 55 3.94 11.72 -9.10
C GLU A 55 5.22 10.95 -8.77
N LEU A 56 5.12 9.63 -8.53
CA LEU A 56 6.26 8.77 -8.18
C LEU A 56 6.81 7.98 -9.37
N ARG A 57 6.19 8.13 -10.53
CA ARG A 57 6.54 7.45 -11.77
C ARG A 57 7.49 8.27 -12.65
N ASP A 58 7.72 9.53 -12.30
CA ASP A 58 8.55 10.49 -13.05
C ASP A 58 8.12 10.65 -14.52
N GLY A 59 6.82 10.46 -14.81
CA GLY A 59 6.28 10.48 -16.18
C GLY A 59 6.77 9.36 -17.09
N LEU A 60 7.53 8.38 -16.57
CA LEU A 60 7.96 7.21 -17.31
C LEU A 60 6.76 6.32 -17.62
N ASP A 61 6.83 5.51 -18.68
CA ASP A 61 5.90 4.39 -18.82
C ASP A 61 6.34 3.21 -17.94
N ARG A 62 5.46 2.20 -17.80
CA ARG A 62 5.76 1.01 -16.99
C ARG A 62 7.08 0.35 -17.36
N ARG A 63 7.37 0.21 -18.66
CA ARG A 63 8.57 -0.50 -19.12
C ARG A 63 9.82 0.31 -18.81
N ALA A 64 9.79 1.62 -19.05
CA ALA A 64 10.88 2.54 -18.76
C ALA A 64 11.15 2.63 -17.25
N TYR A 65 10.10 2.72 -16.43
CA TYR A 65 10.23 2.70 -14.97
C TYR A 65 10.90 1.42 -14.47
N LEU A 66 10.41 0.25 -14.91
CA LEU A 66 10.98 -1.03 -14.52
C LEU A 66 12.45 -1.11 -14.94
N ALA A 67 12.77 -0.76 -16.19
CA ALA A 67 14.14 -0.77 -16.67
C ALA A 67 15.05 0.17 -15.85
N ALA A 68 14.58 1.37 -15.54
CA ALA A 68 15.32 2.35 -14.75
C ALA A 68 15.58 1.87 -13.32
N LYS A 69 14.55 1.34 -12.63
CA LYS A 69 14.70 0.80 -11.27
C LYS A 69 15.57 -0.46 -11.26
N THR A 70 15.36 -1.40 -12.18
CA THR A 70 16.20 -2.59 -12.29
C THR A 70 17.66 -2.23 -12.55
N ALA A 71 17.94 -1.26 -13.42
CA ALA A 71 19.30 -0.80 -13.66
C ALA A 71 19.92 -0.12 -12.42
N ALA A 72 19.16 0.73 -11.71
CA ALA A 72 19.64 1.43 -10.52
C ALA A 72 19.95 0.49 -9.34
N TYR A 73 19.26 -0.65 -9.27
CA TYR A 73 19.42 -1.67 -8.22
C TYR A 73 20.19 -2.91 -8.72
N ALA A 74 20.72 -2.89 -9.94
CA ALA A 74 21.54 -3.97 -10.46
C ALA A 74 22.78 -4.18 -9.57
N GLY A 75 23.00 -5.42 -9.13
CA GLY A 75 24.10 -5.77 -8.22
C GLY A 75 23.90 -5.33 -6.76
N ARG A 76 22.72 -4.77 -6.40
CA ARG A 76 22.36 -4.36 -5.03
C ARG A 76 21.30 -5.27 -4.43
N SER A 77 21.39 -6.57 -4.67
CA SER A 77 20.45 -7.56 -4.13
C SER A 77 20.46 -7.64 -2.60
N ASN A 78 21.54 -7.16 -1.98
CA ASN A 78 21.67 -7.03 -0.53
C ASN A 78 20.79 -5.92 0.08
N LEU A 79 20.13 -5.10 -0.73
CA LEU A 79 19.18 -4.09 -0.26
C LEU A 79 17.74 -4.63 -0.15
N GLY A 80 17.51 -5.89 -0.50
CA GLY A 80 16.20 -6.55 -0.36
C GLY A 80 16.21 -7.67 0.68
N GLY A 81 15.02 -8.05 1.15
CA GLY A 81 14.83 -9.08 2.18
C GLY A 81 15.38 -8.67 3.55
N LEU A 82 15.44 -7.36 3.81
CA LEU A 82 15.96 -6.76 5.04
C LEU A 82 14.87 -6.63 6.10
N ALA A 83 13.62 -6.41 5.69
CA ALA A 83 12.49 -6.31 6.59
C ALA A 83 12.22 -7.66 7.27
N GLU A 84 12.13 -7.63 8.59
CA GLU A 84 11.57 -8.69 9.41
C GLU A 84 10.07 -8.47 9.60
N ARG A 85 9.68 -7.20 9.82
CA ARG A 85 8.32 -6.80 10.11
C ARG A 85 8.03 -5.40 9.59
N VAL A 86 6.80 -5.22 9.12
CA VAL A 86 6.24 -3.91 8.79
C VAL A 86 5.01 -3.70 9.67
N ASP A 87 5.02 -2.66 10.48
CA ASP A 87 3.88 -2.24 11.30
C ASP A 87 3.45 -0.81 10.88
N LEU A 88 2.25 -0.39 11.30
CA LEU A 88 1.74 0.95 11.06
C LEU A 88 1.70 1.72 12.39
N ASP A 89 2.43 2.82 12.48
CA ASP A 89 2.54 3.63 13.69
C ASP A 89 1.46 4.72 13.77
N GLU A 90 1.25 5.43 12.67
CA GLU A 90 0.24 6.48 12.55
C GLU A 90 -0.56 6.28 11.26
N VAL A 91 -1.88 6.38 11.35
CA VAL A 91 -2.79 6.18 10.23
C VAL A 91 -3.80 7.33 10.23
N ASP A 92 -3.63 8.28 9.31
CA ASP A 92 -4.56 9.39 9.09
C ASP A 92 -5.23 9.19 7.72
N VAL A 93 -6.54 8.90 7.72
CA VAL A 93 -7.30 8.59 6.50
C VAL A 93 -8.44 9.58 6.35
N GLY A 94 -8.33 10.42 5.33
CA GLY A 94 -9.41 11.28 4.84
C GLY A 94 -10.19 10.63 3.69
N LEU A 95 -11.14 11.39 3.12
CA LEU A 95 -11.99 10.92 2.02
C LEU A 95 -11.21 10.70 0.70
N ALA A 96 -10.22 11.56 0.43
CA ALA A 96 -9.46 11.59 -0.82
C ALA A 96 -7.94 11.43 -0.63
N PHE A 97 -7.44 11.58 0.60
CA PHE A 97 -6.02 11.50 0.93
C PHE A 97 -5.83 10.67 2.20
N ALA A 98 -4.70 9.98 2.29
CA ALA A 98 -4.26 9.31 3.50
C ALA A 98 -2.77 9.56 3.71
N ARG A 99 -2.36 9.67 4.97
CA ARG A 99 -0.96 9.70 5.39
C ARG A 99 -0.75 8.60 6.41
N ILE A 100 0.22 7.75 6.15
CA ILE A 100 0.51 6.58 6.96
C ILE A 100 1.98 6.60 7.32
N ARG A 101 2.28 6.55 8.61
CA ARG A 101 3.64 6.31 9.09
C ARG A 101 3.83 4.81 9.28
N THR A 102 4.74 4.23 8.52
CA THR A 102 5.13 2.83 8.63
C THR A 102 6.34 2.71 9.55
N ARG A 103 6.43 1.59 10.26
CA ARG A 103 7.59 1.16 11.03
C ARG A 103 8.10 -0.13 10.43
N VAL A 104 9.26 -0.08 9.80
CA VAL A 104 9.94 -1.24 9.25
C VAL A 104 11.03 -1.68 10.22
N THR A 105 10.83 -2.84 10.84
CA THR A 105 11.86 -3.49 11.66
C THR A 105 12.70 -4.36 10.76
N LEU A 106 13.99 -4.05 10.67
CA LEU A 106 14.96 -4.83 9.91
C LEU A 106 15.42 -6.04 10.73
N ARG A 107 15.88 -7.09 10.06
CA ARG A 107 16.43 -8.31 10.70
C ARG A 107 17.62 -8.05 11.63
N GLY A 108 18.28 -6.91 11.48
CA GLY A 108 19.34 -6.44 12.38
C GLY A 108 18.84 -5.79 13.67
N GLY A 109 17.52 -5.68 13.86
CA GLY A 109 16.88 -4.96 14.98
C GLY A 109 16.78 -3.45 14.79
N GLU A 110 17.38 -2.91 13.72
CA GLU A 110 17.22 -1.51 13.33
C GLU A 110 15.78 -1.22 12.91
N VAL A 111 15.29 -0.02 13.23
CA VAL A 111 13.93 0.39 12.92
C VAL A 111 13.97 1.63 12.04
N VAL A 112 13.33 1.54 10.87
CA VAL A 112 13.18 2.63 9.92
C VAL A 112 11.72 3.08 9.91
N HIS A 113 11.50 4.40 9.94
CA HIS A 113 10.16 4.96 9.84
C HIS A 113 10.02 5.64 8.49
N ASN A 114 8.93 5.39 7.78
CA ASN A 114 8.62 6.07 6.52
C ASN A 114 7.25 6.72 6.60
N ASP A 115 7.11 7.86 5.96
CA ASP A 115 5.81 8.48 5.69
C ASP A 115 5.38 8.12 4.27
N VAL A 116 4.25 7.41 4.17
CA VAL A 116 3.58 7.03 2.92
C VAL A 116 2.36 7.91 2.75
N VAL A 117 2.33 8.68 1.66
CA VAL A 117 1.19 9.55 1.31
C VAL A 117 0.44 8.92 0.16
N LEU A 118 -0.86 8.75 0.33
CA LEU A 118 -1.75 8.15 -0.65
C LEU A 118 -2.84 9.13 -1.07
N ALA A 119 -3.24 9.04 -2.34
CA ALA A 119 -4.41 9.73 -2.87
C ALA A 119 -5.39 8.72 -3.46
N ARG A 120 -6.68 9.03 -3.36
CA ARG A 120 -7.74 8.23 -3.95
C ARG A 120 -7.93 8.64 -5.41
N ARG A 121 -7.75 7.68 -6.33
CA ARG A 121 -7.96 7.83 -7.78
C ARG A 121 -9.08 6.89 -8.21
N GLY A 122 -10.29 7.44 -8.37
CA GLY A 122 -11.49 6.62 -8.58
C GLY A 122 -11.80 5.76 -7.34
N SER A 123 -11.90 4.45 -7.51
CA SER A 123 -12.12 3.51 -6.41
C SER A 123 -10.84 3.04 -5.71
N ALA A 124 -9.66 3.35 -6.24
CA ALA A 124 -8.38 2.84 -5.76
C ALA A 124 -7.56 3.90 -5.01
N TRP A 125 -6.72 3.43 -4.09
CA TRP A 125 -5.67 4.22 -3.45
C TRP A 125 -4.35 4.03 -4.19
N VAL A 126 -3.62 5.11 -4.43
CA VAL A 126 -2.28 5.09 -5.01
C VAL A 126 -1.33 5.91 -4.16
N VAL A 127 -0.08 5.50 -4.09
CA VAL A 127 0.98 6.18 -3.35
C VAL A 127 1.48 7.36 -4.18
N THR A 128 1.30 8.58 -3.69
CA THR A 128 1.70 9.82 -4.35
C THR A 128 2.91 10.48 -3.70
N GLY A 129 3.31 10.01 -2.51
CA GLY A 129 4.49 10.49 -1.81
C GLY A 129 5.10 9.40 -0.93
N TYR A 130 6.42 9.38 -0.86
CA TYR A 130 7.17 8.47 -0.01
C TYR A 130 8.43 9.17 0.48
N SER A 131 8.62 9.21 1.79
CA SER A 131 9.81 9.81 2.40
C SER A 131 10.20 9.07 3.67
N LEU A 132 11.50 8.98 3.93
CA LEU A 132 12.01 8.60 5.24
C LEU A 132 11.52 9.62 6.26
N ALA A 133 10.76 9.15 7.25
CA ALA A 133 10.38 10.01 8.37
C ALA A 133 11.65 10.29 9.19
N PRO A 134 11.84 11.52 9.70
CA PRO A 134 12.91 11.77 10.65
C PRO A 134 12.75 10.79 11.82
N GLY A 135 13.85 10.14 12.23
CA GLY A 135 13.86 9.30 13.42
C GLY A 135 13.32 10.08 14.62
N PRO A 136 12.81 9.40 15.67
CA PRO A 136 12.25 10.08 16.82
C PRO A 136 13.27 11.11 17.33
N THR A 137 12.90 12.40 17.29
CA THR A 137 13.68 13.47 17.93
C THR A 137 13.83 13.07 19.38
N GLN A 138 15.04 12.67 19.77
CA GLN A 138 15.37 12.40 21.15
C GLN A 138 15.18 13.71 21.92
N PRO A 139 14.27 13.77 22.91
CA PRO A 139 14.18 14.95 23.76
C PRO A 139 15.52 15.11 24.49
N ALA A 140 16.06 16.33 24.44
CA ALA A 140 17.26 16.74 25.16
C ALA A 140 17.07 16.67 26.68
#